data_AF-A0A1E3Q7F5-F1
#
_entry.id   AF-A0A1E3Q7F5-F1
#
_cell.length_a   1.000
_cell.length_b   1.000
_cell.length_c   1.000
_cell.angle_alpha   90.00
_cell.angle_beta   90.00
_cell.angle_gamma   90.00
#
_symmetry.space_group_name_H-M   'P 1'
#
loop_
_entity.id
_entity.type
_entity.pdbx_description
1 polymer ?
#
loop_
_entity_poly.entity_id
_entity_poly.type
_entity_poly.pdbx_seq_one_letter_code
_entity_poly.pdbx_strand_id
1 'polypeptide(L)'
;MPAIIEYPPFIDVFQSLSEELSRNYGRSTFGPSKCPAFHPTSDASRSKKDVIFAPSIDVFDADRAIVVHASLPGASSNAISVDFEPKTNELILTGEIRRPGSFADDTSIKSLRISERHVGKFERRVRLSPTTKIVHDNITAKLVNGVLEVVVPKVEEQPKRKITIETVSNPADDWVDAASYNEQNSSSDTIGTEKLD
;
A
#
# COMPACT_ATOMS: atom_id res chain seq x y z
N MET A 1 3.87 5.07 -22.08
CA MET A 1 4.48 6.05 -21.19
C MET A 1 3.65 6.08 -19.92
N PRO A 2 4.17 5.62 -18.77
CA PRO A 2 3.44 5.79 -17.51
C PRO A 2 3.28 7.30 -17.25
N ALA A 3 2.10 7.72 -16.83
CA ALA A 3 1.89 9.11 -16.42
C ALA A 3 2.72 9.36 -15.16
N ILE A 4 3.58 10.38 -15.18
CA ILE A 4 4.19 10.89 -13.95
C ILE A 4 3.05 11.47 -13.14
N ILE A 5 2.68 10.79 -12.05
CA ILE A 5 1.75 11.36 -11.08
C ILE A 5 2.58 12.34 -10.26
N GLU A 6 2.67 13.57 -10.76
CA GLU A 6 3.18 14.70 -9.99
C GLU A 6 2.17 14.97 -8.87
N TYR A 7 2.39 14.36 -7.71
CA TYR A 7 1.72 14.84 -6.52
C TYR A 7 2.29 16.23 -6.25
N PRO A 8 1.47 17.31 -6.24
CA PRO A 8 1.96 18.56 -5.70
C PRO A 8 2.51 18.25 -4.32
N PRO A 9 3.61 18.90 -3.87
CA PRO A 9 4.12 18.72 -2.53
C PRO A 9 3.00 19.14 -1.58
N PHE A 10 2.16 18.18 -1.20
CA PHE A 10 1.13 18.37 -0.21
C PHE A 10 1.94 18.52 1.05
N ILE A 11 2.20 19.79 1.35
CA ILE A 11 2.88 20.18 2.54
C ILE A 11 2.05 19.58 3.68
N ASP A 12 2.62 18.65 4.45
CA ASP A 12 2.07 18.22 5.74
C ASP A 12 1.99 19.39 6.76
N VAL A 13 2.15 20.63 6.31
CA VAL A 13 1.58 21.84 6.92
C VAL A 13 0.07 21.68 7.17
N PHE A 14 -0.66 20.87 6.39
CA PHE A 14 -2.11 20.72 6.57
C PHE A 14 -2.56 19.92 7.80
N GLN A 15 -1.76 18.98 8.33
CA GLN A 15 -2.07 18.34 9.62
C GLN A 15 -1.79 19.27 10.80
N SER A 16 -0.81 20.18 10.67
CA SER A 16 -0.56 21.24 11.65
C SER A 16 -1.67 22.28 11.69
N LEU A 17 -2.24 22.66 10.53
CA LEU A 17 -3.29 23.69 10.46
C LEU A 17 -4.68 23.18 10.86
N SER A 18 -4.96 21.87 10.75
CA SER A 18 -6.27 21.31 11.14
C SER A 18 -6.52 21.29 12.66
N GLU A 19 -5.48 21.38 13.50
CA GLU A 19 -5.63 21.52 14.95
C GLU A 19 -5.88 22.98 15.40
N GLU A 20 -5.45 23.99 14.62
CA GLU A 20 -5.73 25.40 14.93
C GLU A 20 -7.14 25.82 14.50
N LEU A 21 -7.65 25.28 13.39
CA LEU A 21 -9.00 25.60 12.93
C LEU A 21 -10.11 24.99 13.80
N SER A 22 -9.85 23.88 14.49
CA SER A 22 -10.83 23.28 15.43
C SER A 22 -10.99 24.10 16.72
N ARG A 23 -9.98 24.90 17.10
CA ARG A 23 -10.07 25.80 18.27
C ARG A 23 -10.83 27.10 18.00
N ASN A 24 -10.99 27.51 16.75
CA ASN A 24 -11.61 28.81 16.43
C ASN A 24 -12.99 28.71 15.76
N TYR A 25 -13.41 27.53 15.26
CA TYR A 25 -14.76 27.34 14.71
C TYR A 25 -15.76 26.72 15.71
N GLY A 26 -15.34 26.50 16.96
CA GLY A 26 -16.24 26.13 18.05
C GLY A 26 -16.76 27.37 18.77
N ARG A 27 -17.99 27.80 18.42
CA ARG A 27 -18.91 28.65 19.20
C ARG A 27 -19.05 30.12 18.75
N SER A 28 -19.89 30.34 17.76
CA SER A 28 -20.69 31.57 17.66
C SER A 28 -22.16 31.21 17.58
N THR A 29 -22.78 31.01 18.74
CA THR A 29 -24.21 31.30 18.90
C THR A 29 -24.34 32.52 19.79
N PHE A 30 -24.98 33.53 19.23
CA PHE A 30 -25.25 34.86 19.75
C PHE A 30 -25.62 34.90 21.25
N GLY A 31 -24.89 35.69 22.03
CA GLY A 31 -25.26 36.08 23.39
C GLY A 31 -24.24 37.06 23.99
N PRO A 32 -24.63 38.28 24.43
CA PRO A 32 -23.68 39.27 24.93
C PRO A 32 -23.60 39.20 26.46
N SER A 33 -22.53 38.65 27.02
CA SER A 33 -22.20 38.91 28.43
C SER A 33 -20.76 38.53 28.81
N LYS A 34 -19.97 39.58 29.05
CA LYS A 34 -18.83 39.69 29.99
C LYS A 34 -17.76 38.59 29.92
N CYS A 35 -16.66 38.87 29.21
CA CYS A 35 -15.40 38.15 29.38
C CYS A 35 -14.73 38.58 30.69
N PRO A 36 -14.43 37.67 31.64
CA PRO A 36 -13.54 37.97 32.75
C PRO A 36 -12.10 38.14 32.23
N ALA A 37 -11.34 39.02 32.89
CA ALA A 37 -9.97 39.36 32.54
C ALA A 37 -9.11 38.10 32.34
N PHE A 38 -8.29 38.11 31.29
CA PHE A 38 -7.32 37.05 31.00
C PHE A 38 -6.18 37.14 32.00
N HIS A 39 -6.01 36.12 32.83
CA HIS A 39 -4.85 35.95 33.69
C HIS A 39 -4.01 34.90 32.98
N PRO A 40 -2.85 35.24 32.38
CA PRO A 40 -2.00 34.22 31.80
C PRO A 40 -1.37 33.43 32.96
N THR A 41 -2.04 32.36 33.39
CA THR A 41 -1.39 31.36 34.24
C THR A 41 -0.32 30.69 33.40
N SER A 42 0.93 30.97 33.77
CA SER A 42 2.14 30.39 33.22
C SER A 42 2.24 28.92 33.61
N ASP A 43 1.46 28.07 32.96
CA ASP A 43 1.65 26.63 33.05
C ASP A 43 1.38 25.98 31.69
N ALA A 44 2.23 26.35 30.73
CA ALA A 44 2.40 25.63 29.48
C ALA A 44 3.76 24.95 29.53
N SER A 45 3.83 23.80 30.19
CA SER A 45 4.75 22.75 29.76
C SER A 45 4.34 22.33 28.35
N ARG A 46 4.72 23.15 27.36
CA ARG A 46 4.70 22.81 25.94
C ARG A 46 5.62 21.59 25.82
N SER A 47 5.04 20.39 25.84
CA SER A 47 5.70 19.25 25.24
C SER A 47 6.04 19.70 23.82
N LYS A 48 7.35 19.83 23.54
CA LYS A 48 7.85 20.08 22.19
C LYS A 48 7.30 18.90 21.37
N LYS A 49 6.19 19.08 20.65
CA LYS A 49 5.79 18.13 19.60
C LYS A 49 6.94 18.20 18.61
N ASP A 50 7.80 17.18 18.63
CA ASP A 50 8.89 17.03 17.65
C ASP A 50 8.24 17.10 16.27
N VAL A 51 8.48 18.18 15.53
CA VAL A 51 7.99 18.31 14.16
C VAL A 51 8.82 17.33 13.33
N ILE A 52 8.22 16.19 12.98
CA ILE A 52 8.81 15.19 12.10
C ILE A 52 8.57 15.65 10.67
N PHE A 53 9.63 15.90 9.91
CA PHE A 53 9.49 16.32 8.51
C PHE A 53 9.42 15.10 7.59
N ALA A 54 8.82 15.28 6.40
CA ALA A 54 8.72 14.25 5.38
C ALA A 54 9.69 14.56 4.22
N PRO A 55 10.71 13.72 3.95
CA PRO A 55 11.62 13.92 2.82
C PRO A 55 10.90 13.81 1.47
N SER A 56 11.44 14.52 0.46
CA SER A 56 10.99 14.37 -0.93
C SER A 56 11.40 13.02 -1.48
N ILE A 57 10.50 12.43 -2.29
CA ILE A 57 10.70 11.11 -2.87
C ILE A 57 10.29 11.08 -4.34
N ASP A 58 10.92 10.18 -5.08
CA ASP A 58 10.51 9.73 -6.41
C ASP A 58 10.20 8.23 -6.35
N VAL A 59 9.16 7.79 -7.06
CA VAL A 59 8.77 6.37 -7.13
C VAL A 59 8.72 5.96 -8.59
N PHE A 60 9.54 4.99 -8.95
CA PHE A 60 9.61 4.41 -10.29
C PHE A 60 8.96 3.04 -10.27
N ASP A 61 7.97 2.85 -11.13
CA ASP A 61 7.33 1.56 -11.33
C ASP A 61 7.94 0.88 -12.56
N ALA A 62 8.96 0.04 -12.36
CA ALA A 62 9.63 -0.72 -13.42
C ALA A 62 9.05 -2.14 -13.53
N ASP A 63 9.33 -2.84 -14.63
CA ASP A 63 8.70 -4.14 -14.93
C ASP A 63 8.94 -5.19 -13.84
N ARG A 64 10.14 -5.24 -13.27
CA ARG A 64 10.57 -6.25 -12.29
C ARG A 64 10.69 -5.76 -10.86
N ALA A 65 10.65 -4.44 -10.64
CA ALA A 65 10.84 -3.85 -9.32
C ALA A 65 10.18 -2.47 -9.24
N ILE A 66 9.81 -2.08 -8.03
CA ILE A 66 9.52 -0.69 -7.71
C ILE A 66 10.80 -0.09 -7.11
N VAL A 67 11.22 1.06 -7.59
CA VAL A 67 12.41 1.77 -7.08
C VAL A 67 11.96 3.08 -6.45
N VAL A 68 12.35 3.32 -5.20
CA VAL A 68 12.04 4.55 -4.47
C VAL A 68 13.34 5.30 -4.22
N HIS A 69 13.40 6.57 -4.66
CA HIS A 69 14.47 7.48 -4.29
C HIS A 69 13.96 8.45 -3.23
N ALA A 70 14.74 8.70 -2.17
CA ALA A 70 14.44 9.69 -1.16
C ALA A 70 15.62 10.63 -0.93
N SER A 71 15.37 11.94 -0.94
CA SER A 71 16.41 12.95 -0.71
C SER A 71 16.66 13.12 0.79
N LEU A 72 17.84 12.67 1.24
CA LEU A 72 18.29 12.66 2.64
C LEU A 72 19.71 13.26 2.77
N PRO A 73 19.93 14.53 2.35
CA PRO A 73 21.25 15.13 2.39
C PRO A 73 21.77 15.32 3.82
N GLY A 74 22.90 14.68 4.12
CA GLY A 74 23.54 14.73 5.44
C GLY A 74 23.04 13.70 6.44
N ALA A 75 22.15 12.78 6.03
CA ALA A 75 21.81 11.62 6.84
C ALA A 75 22.99 10.63 6.88
N SER A 76 23.19 9.99 8.04
CA SER A 76 24.10 8.86 8.16
C SER A 76 23.34 7.56 7.88
N SER A 77 23.98 6.61 7.19
CA SER A 77 23.39 5.29 6.91
C SER A 77 22.88 4.59 8.17
N ASN A 78 23.58 4.77 9.29
CA ASN A 78 23.25 4.11 10.57
C ASN A 78 22.07 4.76 11.29
N ALA A 79 21.65 5.95 10.87
CA ALA A 79 20.55 6.71 11.47
C ALA A 79 19.27 6.63 10.62
N ILE A 80 19.22 5.74 9.63
CA ILE A 80 18.08 5.53 8.74
C ILE A 80 17.56 4.10 8.95
N SER A 81 16.24 3.95 9.08
CA SER A 81 15.54 2.68 9.02
C SER A 81 14.59 2.65 7.84
N VAL A 82 14.49 1.49 7.20
CA VAL A 82 13.59 1.21 6.09
C VAL A 82 12.81 -0.03 6.43
N ASP A 83 11.52 0.14 6.70
CA ASP A 83 10.62 -0.93 7.13
C ASP A 83 9.54 -1.13 6.08
N PHE A 84 9.08 -2.37 5.90
CA PHE A 84 7.99 -2.70 4.98
C PHE A 84 6.85 -3.36 5.76
N GLU A 85 5.64 -2.81 5.64
CA GLU A 85 4.42 -3.33 6.27
C GLU A 85 3.57 -4.07 5.23
N PRO A 86 3.51 -5.43 5.27
CA PRO A 86 2.80 -6.22 4.26
C PRO A 86 1.28 -6.03 4.29
N LYS A 87 0.70 -5.66 5.44
CA LYS A 87 -0.76 -5.50 5.58
C LYS A 87 -1.28 -4.27 4.86
N THR A 88 -0.55 -3.17 4.94
CA THR A 88 -0.91 -1.90 4.29
C THR A 88 -0.21 -1.71 2.96
N ASN A 89 0.76 -2.58 2.65
CA ASN A 89 1.64 -2.48 1.48
C ASN A 89 2.39 -1.14 1.45
N GLU A 90 2.92 -0.73 2.61
CA GLU A 90 3.61 0.54 2.81
C GLU A 90 5.09 0.34 3.09
N LEU A 91 5.92 1.12 2.41
CA LEU A 91 7.32 1.32 2.78
C LEU A 91 7.42 2.52 3.74
N ILE A 92 8.06 2.32 4.88
CA ILE A 92 8.18 3.29 5.96
C ILE A 92 9.67 3.65 6.07
N LEU A 93 10.00 4.90 5.74
CA LEU A 93 11.35 5.45 5.88
C LEU A 93 11.37 6.29 7.15
N THR A 94 12.24 5.96 8.09
CA THR A 94 12.42 6.74 9.32
C THR A 94 13.89 7.04 9.55
N GLY A 95 14.17 8.10 10.31
CA GLY A 95 15.53 8.40 10.71
C GLY A 95 15.72 9.79 11.28
N GLU A 96 16.97 10.19 11.39
CA GLU A 96 17.36 11.50 11.89
C GLU A 96 18.50 12.11 11.06
N ILE A 97 18.33 13.35 10.62
CA ILE A 97 19.41 14.15 10.03
C ILE A 97 19.93 15.12 11.08
N ARG A 98 21.24 15.11 11.33
CA ARG A 98 21.90 16.01 12.29
C ARG A 98 22.73 17.08 11.59
N ARG A 99 22.94 18.22 12.26
CA ARG A 99 23.91 19.22 11.79
C ARG A 99 25.32 18.64 11.94
N PRO A 100 26.19 18.74 10.93
CA PRO A 100 27.56 18.26 11.05
C PRO A 100 28.42 19.20 11.90
N GLY A 101 29.41 18.62 12.59
CA GLY A 101 30.48 19.36 13.26
C GLY A 101 30.07 20.11 14.52
N SER A 102 30.88 21.11 14.89
CA SER A 102 30.74 21.90 16.11
C SER A 102 29.47 22.77 16.16
N PHE A 103 28.71 22.87 15.07
CA PHE A 103 27.49 23.68 14.98
C PHE A 103 26.20 22.90 15.32
N ALA A 104 26.33 21.76 16.01
CA ALA A 104 25.22 20.92 16.44
C ALA A 104 24.79 21.17 17.89
N ASP A 105 25.55 21.96 18.65
CA ASP A 105 25.26 22.25 20.06
C ASP A 105 24.27 23.40 20.22
N ASP A 106 23.62 23.45 21.38
CA ASP A 106 22.60 24.47 21.69
C ASP A 106 23.14 25.90 21.61
N THR A 107 24.44 26.09 21.85
CA THR A 107 25.08 27.41 21.76
C THR A 107 25.21 27.87 20.32
N SER A 108 25.64 26.99 19.40
CA SER A 108 25.72 27.32 17.98
C SER A 108 24.36 27.43 17.31
N ILE A 109 23.35 26.69 17.78
CA ILE A 109 21.99 26.83 17.25
C ILE A 109 21.44 28.24 17.53
N LYS A 110 21.82 28.89 18.64
CA LYS A 110 21.41 30.28 18.94
C LYS A 110 22.02 31.32 18.01
N SER A 111 23.16 31.02 17.39
CA SER A 111 23.79 31.91 16.39
C SER A 111 23.31 31.65 14.95
N LEU A 112 22.39 30.69 14.77
CA LEU A 112 21.81 30.38 13.46
C LEU A 112 20.93 31.53 12.96
N ARG A 113 21.37 32.20 11.90
CA ARG A 113 20.66 33.35 11.31
C ARG A 113 19.53 32.94 10.37
N ILE A 114 19.71 31.85 9.62
CA ILE A 114 18.76 31.34 8.61
C ILE A 114 18.68 29.82 8.74
N SER A 115 17.46 29.27 8.73
CA SER A 115 17.21 27.84 8.86
C SER A 115 16.21 27.36 7.80
N GLU A 116 16.73 26.99 6.62
CA GLU A 116 15.92 26.47 5.51
C GLU A 116 16.08 24.95 5.31
N ARG A 117 17.20 24.38 5.78
CA ARG A 117 17.44 22.94 5.69
C ARG A 117 16.55 22.18 6.65
N HIS A 118 15.96 21.08 6.18
CA HIS A 118 15.32 20.10 7.04
C HIS A 118 16.38 19.33 7.83
N VAL A 119 16.32 19.43 9.16
CA VAL A 119 17.21 18.77 10.12
C VAL A 119 16.35 18.31 11.29
N GLY A 120 16.59 17.11 11.80
CA GLY A 120 15.83 16.47 12.86
C GLY A 120 15.32 15.10 12.43
N LYS A 121 14.33 14.60 13.17
CA LYS A 121 13.67 13.32 12.88
C LYS A 121 12.82 13.46 11.62
N PHE A 122 12.79 12.41 10.83
CA PHE A 122 11.95 12.31 9.65
C PHE A 122 11.19 10.99 9.61
N GLU A 123 10.02 11.03 8.97
CA GLU A 123 9.21 9.86 8.66
C GLU A 123 8.56 10.08 7.28
N ARG A 124 8.65 9.09 6.40
CA ARG A 124 7.95 9.06 5.12
C ARG A 124 7.32 7.71 4.90
N ARG A 125 6.02 7.69 4.62
CA ARG A 125 5.30 6.49 4.20
C ARG A 125 5.03 6.54 2.71
N VAL A 126 5.34 5.46 2.02
CA VAL A 126 5.13 5.28 0.59
C VAL A 126 4.21 4.09 0.39
N ARG A 127 2.98 4.34 -0.05
CA ARG A 127 2.03 3.28 -0.40
C ARG A 127 2.41 2.70 -1.76
N LEU A 128 2.65 1.40 -1.78
CA LEU A 128 2.86 0.66 -3.02
C LEU A 128 1.52 0.22 -3.60
N SER A 129 1.49 -0.09 -4.89
CA SER A 129 0.26 -0.50 -5.57
C SER A 129 -0.32 -1.76 -4.91
N PRO A 130 -1.60 -1.77 -4.51
CA PRO A 130 -2.22 -2.89 -3.79
C PRO A 130 -2.28 -4.19 -4.62
N THR A 131 -2.18 -4.08 -5.94
CA THR A 131 -2.20 -5.23 -6.86
C THR A 131 -0.82 -5.86 -7.02
N THR A 132 0.25 -5.13 -6.73
CA THR A 132 1.62 -5.62 -6.96
C THR A 132 2.06 -6.55 -5.84
N LYS A 133 2.35 -7.81 -6.18
CA LYS A 133 2.96 -8.76 -5.26
C LYS A 133 4.47 -8.51 -5.18
N ILE A 134 5.01 -8.52 -3.96
CA ILE A 134 6.39 -8.16 -3.66
C ILE A 134 7.09 -9.32 -2.96
N VAL A 135 8.39 -9.50 -3.23
CA VAL A 135 9.26 -10.42 -2.48
C VAL A 135 9.92 -9.65 -1.34
N HIS A 136 9.31 -9.69 -0.15
CA HIS A 136 9.73 -8.87 1.00
C HIS A 136 11.17 -9.12 1.47
N ASP A 137 11.65 -10.37 1.41
CA ASP A 137 12.98 -10.74 1.90
C ASP A 137 14.13 -10.17 1.05
N ASN A 138 13.83 -9.76 -0.17
CA ASN A 138 14.82 -9.29 -1.15
C ASN A 138 14.76 -7.77 -1.35
N ILE A 139 14.10 -7.03 -0.46
CA ILE A 139 14.15 -5.56 -0.48
C ILE A 139 15.57 -5.12 -0.12
N THR A 140 16.15 -4.23 -0.93
CA THR A 140 17.50 -3.69 -0.70
C THR A 140 17.47 -2.18 -0.66
N ALA A 141 18.36 -1.59 0.14
CA ALA A 141 18.46 -0.14 0.28
C ALA A 141 19.93 0.30 0.20
N LYS A 142 20.20 1.43 -0.45
CA LYS A 142 21.53 2.02 -0.61
C LYS A 142 21.45 3.53 -0.45
N LEU A 143 22.37 4.13 0.29
CA LEU A 143 22.50 5.58 0.42
C LEU A 143 23.72 6.05 -0.37
N VAL A 144 23.50 6.83 -1.42
CA VAL A 144 24.56 7.35 -2.30
C VAL A 144 24.39 8.85 -2.46
N ASN A 145 25.42 9.63 -2.11
CA ASN A 145 25.44 11.09 -2.27
C ASN A 145 24.23 11.81 -1.63
N GLY A 146 23.71 11.29 -0.52
CA GLY A 146 22.55 11.86 0.16
C GLY A 146 21.20 11.50 -0.46
N VAL A 147 21.17 10.54 -1.40
CA VAL A 147 19.94 9.96 -1.94
C VAL A 147 19.85 8.51 -1.50
N LEU A 148 18.74 8.14 -0.84
CA LEU A 148 18.43 6.77 -0.47
C LEU A 148 17.66 6.12 -1.61
N GLU A 149 18.22 5.07 -2.18
CA GLU A 149 17.60 4.21 -3.17
C GLU A 149 17.10 2.94 -2.48
N VAL A 150 15.80 2.65 -2.58
CA VAL A 150 15.18 1.42 -2.11
C VAL A 150 14.63 0.65 -3.30
N VAL A 151 15.08 -0.59 -3.48
CA VAL A 151 14.65 -1.48 -4.55
C VAL A 151 13.74 -2.55 -3.97
N VAL A 152 12.50 -2.57 -4.44
CA VAL A 152 11.44 -3.48 -3.99
C VAL A 152 11.11 -4.44 -5.14
N PRO A 153 11.62 -5.68 -5.12
CA PRO A 153 11.42 -6.62 -6.22
C PRO A 153 9.98 -7.12 -6.29
N LYS A 154 9.44 -7.16 -7.51
CA LYS A 154 8.12 -7.72 -7.80
C LYS A 154 8.19 -9.24 -7.91
N VAL A 155 7.11 -9.91 -7.56
CA VAL A 155 6.94 -11.34 -7.84
C VAL A 155 6.67 -11.51 -9.32
N GLU A 156 7.43 -12.40 -9.99
CA GLU A 156 7.13 -12.77 -11.38
C GLU A 156 5.79 -13.51 -11.45
N GLU A 157 4.81 -12.92 -12.13
CA GLU A 157 3.54 -13.61 -12.39
C GLU A 157 3.77 -14.71 -13.43
N GLN A 158 3.51 -15.96 -13.03
CA GLN A 158 3.54 -17.10 -13.95
C GLN A 158 2.48 -16.89 -15.05
N PRO A 159 2.79 -17.16 -16.33
CA PRO A 159 1.82 -17.03 -17.40
C PRO A 159 0.60 -17.93 -17.11
N LYS A 160 -0.61 -17.39 -17.32
CA LYS A 160 -1.86 -18.12 -17.12
C LYS A 160 -1.82 -19.42 -17.90
N ARG A 161 -1.93 -20.56 -17.19
CA ARG A 161 -1.99 -21.88 -17.82
C ARG A 161 -3.40 -22.11 -18.38
N LYS A 162 -3.50 -22.48 -19.66
CA LYS A 162 -4.76 -22.97 -20.23
C LYS A 162 -5.02 -24.36 -19.63
N ILE A 163 -6.12 -24.51 -18.91
CA ILE A 163 -6.56 -25.81 -18.40
C ILE A 163 -7.41 -26.44 -19.50
N THR A 164 -6.97 -27.57 -20.05
CA THR A 164 -7.78 -28.39 -20.95
C THR A 164 -8.73 -29.23 -20.11
N ILE A 165 -10.02 -29.18 -20.42
CA ILE A 165 -11.03 -30.01 -19.76
C ILE A 165 -10.99 -31.38 -20.43
N GLU A 166 -10.73 -32.42 -19.64
CA GLU A 166 -10.89 -33.80 -20.09
C GLU A 166 -12.34 -34.21 -19.88
N THR A 167 -13.02 -34.57 -20.97
CA THR A 167 -14.35 -35.18 -20.92
C THR A 167 -14.22 -36.62 -20.45
N VAL A 168 -14.70 -36.90 -19.24
CA VAL A 168 -14.94 -38.27 -18.77
C VAL A 168 -16.28 -38.70 -19.34
N SER A 169 -16.28 -39.62 -20.31
CA SER A 169 -17.51 -40.22 -20.82
C SER A 169 -18.17 -41.04 -19.70
N ASN A 170 -19.33 -40.61 -19.22
CA ASN A 170 -20.15 -41.41 -18.32
C ASN A 170 -20.85 -42.49 -19.17
N PRO A 171 -20.67 -43.78 -18.89
CA PRO A 171 -21.28 -44.86 -19.69
C PRO A 171 -22.83 -44.89 -19.63
N ALA A 172 -23.46 -43.96 -18.91
CA ALA A 172 -24.91 -43.80 -18.85
C ALA A 172 -25.47 -42.73 -19.81
N ASP A 173 -24.62 -41.97 -20.51
CA ASP A 173 -25.05 -40.92 -21.47
C ASP A 173 -25.13 -41.41 -22.93
N ASP A 174 -24.87 -42.70 -23.19
CA ASP A 174 -25.14 -43.33 -24.48
C ASP A 174 -26.66 -43.51 -24.66
N TRP A 175 -27.33 -42.48 -25.17
CA TRP A 175 -28.67 -42.61 -25.75
C TRP A 175 -28.57 -43.53 -26.98
N VAL A 176 -28.89 -44.80 -26.78
CA VAL A 176 -29.13 -45.76 -27.86
C VAL A 176 -30.37 -45.33 -28.64
N ASP A 177 -30.21 -45.04 -29.93
CA ASP A 177 -31.31 -44.77 -30.86
C ASP A 177 -32.35 -45.90 -30.78
N ALA A 178 -33.57 -45.55 -30.35
CA ALA A 178 -34.70 -46.44 -30.13
C ALA A 178 -35.34 -46.95 -31.45
N ALA A 179 -34.53 -47.39 -32.42
CA ALA A 179 -34.99 -47.77 -33.76
C ALA A 179 -34.92 -49.28 -34.06
N SER A 180 -34.55 -50.14 -33.11
CA SER A 180 -34.37 -51.58 -33.39
C SER A 180 -35.35 -52.53 -32.67
N TYR A 181 -36.44 -52.04 -32.06
CA TYR A 181 -37.48 -52.89 -31.46
C TYR A 181 -38.80 -52.72 -32.22
N ASN A 182 -38.96 -53.47 -33.33
CA ASN A 182 -40.21 -54.10 -33.74
C ASN A 182 -40.05 -54.73 -35.13
N GLU A 183 -39.71 -56.01 -35.17
CA GLU A 183 -40.24 -56.89 -36.21
C GLU A 183 -40.09 -58.33 -35.71
N GLN A 184 -41.09 -59.17 -36.03
CA GLN A 184 -41.19 -60.59 -35.66
C GLN A 184 -41.81 -60.88 -34.29
N ASN A 185 -43.13 -60.69 -34.21
CA ASN A 185 -44.03 -61.79 -33.84
C ASN A 185 -45.48 -61.39 -34.17
N SER A 186 -45.86 -61.64 -35.41
CA SER A 186 -47.25 -61.71 -35.84
C SER A 186 -47.36 -62.89 -36.81
N SER A 187 -48.44 -63.66 -36.67
CA SER A 187 -48.82 -64.89 -37.39
C SER A 187 -48.35 -66.18 -36.70
N SER A 188 -49.19 -67.13 -36.31
CA SER A 188 -50.65 -67.27 -36.42
C SER A 188 -51.05 -68.49 -35.61
N ASP A 189 -52.05 -68.34 -34.75
CA ASP A 189 -52.79 -69.46 -34.13
C ASP A 189 -53.39 -70.37 -35.21
N THR A 190 -53.23 -71.68 -35.06
CA THR A 190 -54.13 -72.67 -35.67
C THR A 190 -54.33 -73.83 -34.71
N ILE A 191 -55.61 -74.04 -34.37
CA ILE A 191 -56.14 -75.07 -33.48
C ILE A 191 -56.35 -76.37 -34.28
N GLY A 192 -55.96 -77.52 -33.71
CA GLY A 192 -56.38 -78.87 -34.13
C GLY A 192 -55.67 -79.94 -33.27
N THR A 193 -56.29 -80.48 -32.21
CA THR A 193 -57.18 -81.67 -32.12
C THR A 193 -56.53 -83.03 -32.39
N GLU A 194 -56.56 -83.90 -31.37
CA GLU A 194 -56.60 -85.39 -31.40
C GLU A 194 -55.34 -86.12 -31.95
N LYS A 195 -54.86 -87.29 -31.48
CA LYS A 195 -55.38 -88.47 -30.75
C LYS A 195 -54.17 -89.30 -30.25
N LEU A 196 -54.26 -89.93 -29.07
CA LEU A 196 -54.18 -91.39 -28.81
C LEU A 196 -53.10 -92.19 -29.57
N ASP A 197 -52.08 -92.69 -28.85
CA ASP A 197 -51.99 -94.09 -28.37
C ASP A 197 -50.86 -94.23 -27.31
#